data_AF-A0AAF3JBI1-F1
#
_entry.id   AF-A0AAF3JBI1-F1
#
_cell.length_a   1.000
_cell.length_b   1.000
_cell.length_c   1.000
_cell.angle_alpha   90.00
_cell.angle_beta   90.00
_cell.angle_gamma   90.00
#
_symmetry.space_group_name_H-M   'P 1'
#
loop_
_entity.id
_entity.type
_entity.pdbx_description
1 polymer ?
#
loop_
_entity_poly.entity_id
_entity_poly.type
_entity_poly.pdbx_seq_one_letter_code
_entity_poly.pdbx_strand_id
1 'polypeptide(L)'
;MFLNFLIQCILFCIFQNSFFVTSATCKSNEYCPQNWEILRRNDQSAYTCDPMNGEVKCPKPYKCVHSKCGIAFCCAHLAALENWRREKEIEEEILKGENDGDDGEL
;
A
#
# COMPACT_ATOMS: atom_id res chain seq x y z
N MET A 1 52.22 13.42 12.54
CA MET A 1 51.81 13.69 11.14
C MET A 1 50.79 12.67 10.62
N PHE A 2 50.99 11.36 10.80
CA PHE A 2 50.04 10.31 10.35
C PHE A 2 48.64 10.37 10.99
N LEU A 3 48.54 10.71 12.28
CA LEU A 3 47.27 10.80 12.99
C LEU A 3 46.32 11.88 12.41
N ASN A 4 46.89 13.02 11.99
CA ASN A 4 46.12 14.11 11.39
C ASN A 4 45.60 13.73 9.99
N PHE A 5 46.33 12.90 9.24
CA PHE A 5 45.88 12.41 7.93
C PHE A 5 44.69 11.45 8.07
N LEU A 6 44.72 10.56 9.07
CA LEU A 6 43.62 9.64 9.37
C LEU A 6 42.35 10.39 9.83
N ILE A 7 42.50 11.42 10.66
CA ILE A 7 41.36 12.25 11.11
C ILE A 7 40.74 13.00 9.93
N GLN A 8 41.56 13.54 9.01
CA GLN A 8 41.07 14.21 7.81
C GLN A 8 40.27 13.28 6.90
N CYS A 9 40.72 12.02 6.73
CA CYS A 9 39.99 11.01 5.95
C CYS A 9 38.65 10.63 6.58
N ILE A 10 38.60 10.46 7.90
CA ILE A 10 37.36 10.11 8.62
C ILE A 10 36.34 11.24 8.50
N LEU A 11 36.77 12.50 8.68
CA LEU A 11 35.91 13.67 8.51
C LEU A 11 35.37 13.78 7.07
N PHE A 12 36.20 13.50 6.06
CA PHE A 12 35.78 13.49 4.67
C PHE A 12 34.73 12.40 4.37
N CYS A 13 34.91 11.19 4.92
CA CYS A 13 33.94 10.11 4.79
C CYS A 13 32.60 10.45 5.46
N ILE A 14 32.60 11.05 6.65
CA ILE A 14 31.37 11.46 7.34
C ILE A 14 30.64 12.56 6.55
N PHE A 15 31.40 13.52 5.98
CA PHE A 15 30.83 14.61 5.18
C PHE A 15 30.16 14.10 3.89
N GLN A 16 30.77 13.12 3.21
CA GLN A 16 30.20 12.51 1.99
C GLN A 16 28.92 11.71 2.25
N ASN A 17 28.81 11.05 3.41
CA ASN A 17 27.61 10.27 3.76
C ASN A 17 26.39 11.14 4.11
N SER A 18 26.58 12.44 4.35
CA SER A 18 25.49 13.33 4.73
C SER A 18 24.59 13.75 3.55
N PHE A 19 25.00 13.48 2.31
CA PHE A 19 24.36 14.05 1.11
C PHE A 19 23.47 13.09 0.30
N PHE A 20 23.34 11.83 0.70
CA PHE A 20 22.53 10.83 -0.04
C PHE A 20 21.39 10.27 0.81
N VAL A 21 20.58 11.14 1.40
CA VAL A 21 19.20 10.77 1.74
C VAL A 21 18.36 11.04 0.49
N THR A 22 18.43 10.16 -0.50
CA THR A 22 17.50 10.17 -1.62
C THR A 22 16.15 9.75 -1.08
N SER A 23 15.34 10.73 -0.67
CA SER A 23 13.90 10.51 -0.50
C SER A 23 13.36 10.00 -1.83
N ALA A 24 12.92 8.75 -1.89
CA ALA A 24 12.31 8.18 -3.08
C ALA A 24 10.99 8.91 -3.34
N THR A 25 11.03 9.98 -4.13
CA THR A 25 9.84 10.66 -4.63
C THR A 25 9.19 9.77 -5.67
N CYS A 26 8.13 9.08 -5.26
CA CYS A 26 7.36 8.22 -6.12
C CYS A 26 6.11 8.98 -6.58
N LYS A 27 5.93 9.13 -7.89
CA LYS A 27 4.74 9.78 -8.43
C LYS A 27 3.54 8.84 -8.31
N SER A 28 2.33 9.38 -8.17
CA SER A 28 1.13 8.56 -7.96
C SER A 28 0.82 7.57 -9.09
N ASN A 29 1.32 7.83 -10.31
CA ASN A 29 1.21 6.91 -11.44
C ASN A 29 2.21 5.74 -11.40
N GLU A 30 3.12 5.71 -10.44
CA GLU A 30 4.15 4.68 -10.28
C GLU A 30 3.84 3.70 -9.13
N TYR A 31 2.77 3.96 -8.37
CA TYR A 31 2.40 3.13 -7.23
C TYR A 31 1.88 1.76 -7.64
N CYS A 32 0.97 1.72 -8.62
CA CYS A 32 0.33 0.50 -9.09
C CYS A 32 0.56 0.30 -10.60
N PRO A 33 0.46 -0.95 -11.09
CA PRO A 33 0.51 -1.24 -12.53
C PRO A 33 -0.64 -0.61 -13.31
N GLN A 34 -0.56 -0.66 -14.65
CA GLN A 34 -1.65 -0.21 -15.52
C GLN A 34 -2.91 -1.04 -15.28
N ASN A 35 -4.08 -0.39 -15.23
CA ASN A 35 -5.39 -0.98 -14.90
C ASN A 35 -5.52 -1.46 -13.44
N TRP A 36 -4.72 -0.89 -12.54
CA TRP A 36 -4.84 -1.09 -11.11
C TRP A 36 -5.09 0.25 -10.41
N GLU A 37 -5.84 0.19 -9.32
CA GLU A 37 -6.16 1.33 -8.48
C GLU A 37 -5.49 1.15 -7.11
N ILE A 38 -4.92 2.24 -6.59
CA ILE A 38 -4.30 2.25 -5.27
C ILE A 38 -5.35 2.45 -4.18
N LEU A 39 -5.22 1.69 -3.08
CA LEU A 39 -5.95 1.98 -1.86
C LEU A 39 -5.40 3.25 -1.22
N ARG A 40 -6.26 4.25 -1.03
CA ARG A 40 -5.94 5.46 -0.29
C ARG A 40 -6.55 5.41 1.11
N ARG A 41 -5.84 5.97 2.08
CA ARG A 41 -6.38 6.25 3.42
C ARG A 41 -7.27 7.50 3.38
N ASN A 42 -7.94 7.77 4.49
CA ASN A 42 -8.82 8.95 4.65
C ASN A 42 -8.08 10.28 4.49
N ASP A 43 -6.78 10.32 4.78
CA ASP A 43 -5.90 11.47 4.56
C ASP A 43 -5.39 11.56 3.10
N GLN A 44 -5.94 10.76 2.18
CA GLN A 44 -5.52 10.60 0.78
C GLN A 44 -4.12 10.02 0.58
N SER A 45 -3.43 9.64 1.65
CA SER A 45 -2.13 8.98 1.55
C SER A 45 -2.26 7.59 0.95
N ALA A 46 -1.21 7.17 0.25
CA ALA A 46 -1.10 5.85 -0.34
C ALA A 46 -0.98 4.79 0.76
N TYR A 47 -1.83 3.75 0.72
CA TYR A 47 -1.73 2.65 1.67
C TYR A 47 -0.55 1.74 1.30
N THR A 48 0.49 1.78 2.12
CA THR A 48 1.67 0.92 1.99
C THR A 48 1.46 -0.42 2.68
N CYS A 49 2.15 -1.44 2.19
CA CYS A 49 2.19 -2.77 2.78
C CYS A 49 3.61 -3.29 2.75
N ASP A 50 3.91 -4.25 3.61
CA ASP A 50 5.17 -4.97 3.61
C ASP A 50 4.87 -6.44 3.26
N PRO A 51 5.35 -6.96 2.11
CA PRO A 51 5.11 -8.34 1.73
C PRO A 51 5.89 -9.35 2.58
N MET A 52 6.91 -8.91 3.31
CA MET A 52 7.70 -9.74 4.23
C MET A 52 7.14 -9.67 5.66
N ASN A 53 6.55 -8.52 6.05
CA ASN A 53 5.87 -8.37 7.33
C ASN A 53 4.35 -8.55 7.20
N GLY A 54 3.87 -9.75 7.55
CA GLY A 54 2.46 -10.14 7.43
C GLY A 54 1.48 -9.38 8.36
N GLU A 55 1.94 -8.43 9.15
CA GLU A 55 1.12 -7.59 10.03
C GLU A 55 0.27 -6.58 9.25
N VAL A 56 0.79 -6.01 8.14
CA VAL A 56 0.07 -5.01 7.34
C VAL A 56 -0.55 -5.67 6.12
N LYS A 57 -1.69 -6.34 6.34
CA LYS A 57 -2.45 -6.97 5.26
C LYS A 57 -3.30 -5.93 4.52
N CYS A 58 -3.25 -5.96 3.19
CA CYS A 58 -4.16 -5.19 2.36
C CYS A 58 -5.59 -5.73 2.53
N PRO A 59 -6.60 -4.86 2.72
CA PRO A 59 -7.99 -5.29 2.77
C PRO A 59 -8.42 -5.81 1.40
N LYS A 60 -9.32 -6.80 1.36
CA LYS A 60 -9.91 -7.25 0.09
C LYS A 60 -10.67 -6.10 -0.58
N PRO A 61 -10.60 -5.96 -1.92
CA PRO A 61 -9.96 -6.85 -2.90
C PRO A 61 -8.51 -6.46 -3.25
N TYR A 62 -7.87 -5.60 -2.45
CA TYR A 62 -6.51 -5.12 -2.69
C TYR A 62 -5.46 -6.18 -2.32
N LYS A 63 -4.35 -6.13 -3.04
CA LYS A 63 -3.18 -7.00 -2.86
C LYS A 63 -1.93 -6.15 -2.69
N CYS A 64 -0.96 -6.67 -1.97
CA CYS A 64 0.33 -6.00 -1.81
C CYS A 64 1.15 -6.15 -3.10
N VAL A 65 1.46 -5.02 -3.73
CA VAL A 65 2.18 -4.96 -5.02
C VAL A 65 3.43 -4.11 -4.85
N HIS A 66 4.57 -4.64 -5.27
CA HIS A 66 5.83 -3.89 -5.33
C HIS A 66 5.77 -2.84 -6.43
N SER A 67 6.00 -1.58 -6.05
CA SER A 67 6.11 -0.48 -7.00
C SER A 67 7.53 -0.35 -7.56
N LYS A 68 7.67 0.49 -8.58
CA LYS A 68 8.97 0.81 -9.18
C LYS A 68 9.87 1.66 -8.28
N CYS A 69 9.33 2.25 -7.22
CA CYS A 69 10.06 3.13 -6.31
C CYS A 69 10.58 2.42 -5.05
N GLY A 70 10.56 1.08 -5.02
CA GLY A 70 11.16 0.29 -3.94
C GLY A 70 10.29 0.17 -2.68
N ILE A 71 9.04 0.64 -2.74
CA ILE A 71 8.04 0.49 -1.66
C ILE A 71 6.87 -0.33 -2.21
N ALA A 72 6.20 -1.12 -1.38
CA ALA A 72 5.00 -1.84 -1.78
C ALA A 72 3.71 -1.13 -1.34
N PHE A 73 2.70 -1.17 -2.19
CA PHE A 73 1.40 -0.53 -1.97
C PHE A 73 0.26 -1.54 -2.13
N CYS A 74 -0.87 -1.24 -1.48
CA CYS A 74 -2.09 -2.00 -1.67
C CYS A 74 -2.80 -1.55 -2.96
N CYS A 75 -2.80 -2.43 -3.96
CA CYS A 75 -3.39 -2.17 -5.27
C CYS A 75 -4.46 -3.23 -5.59
N ALA A 76 -5.52 -2.85 -6.31
CA ALA A 76 -6.52 -3.77 -6.84
C ALA A 76 -6.65 -3.61 -8.35
N HIS A 77 -6.79 -4.71 -9.09
CA HIS A 77 -7.11 -4.63 -10.51
C HIS A 77 -8.54 -4.11 -10.67
N LEU A 78 -8.77 -3.20 -11.63
CA LEU A 78 -10.08 -2.55 -11.82
C LEU A 78 -11.23 -3.56 -11.97
N ALA A 79 -11.05 -4.61 -12.78
CA ALA A 79 -12.06 -5.65 -12.94
C ALA A 79 -12.36 -6.44 -11.65
N ALA A 80 -11.33 -6.68 -10.82
CA ALA A 80 -11.52 -7.36 -9.53
C ALA A 80 -12.25 -6.45 -8.53
N LEU A 81 -11.98 -5.15 -8.57
CA LEU A 81 -12.66 -4.16 -7.75
C LEU A 81 -14.15 -4.04 -8.12
N GLU A 82 -14.47 -4.04 -9.41
CA GLU A 82 -15.84 -4.01 -9.91
C GLU A 82 -16.62 -5.28 -9.52
N ASN A 83 -16.05 -6.46 -9.77
CA ASN A 83 -16.69 -7.72 -9.41
C ASN A 83 -16.94 -7.80 -7.90
N TRP A 84 -15.98 -7.37 -7.09
CA TRP A 84 -16.13 -7.36 -5.64
C TRP A 84 -17.23 -6.40 -5.15
N ARG A 85 -17.40 -5.24 -5.81
CA ARG A 85 -18.51 -4.33 -5.50
C ARG A 85 -19.85 -4.98 -5.81
N ARG A 86 -19.97 -5.64 -6.97
CA ARG A 86 -21.17 -6.37 -7.38
C ARG A 86 -21.50 -7.52 -6.43
N GLU A 87 -20.50 -8.29 -6.00
CA GLU A 87 -20.67 -9.36 -5.02
C GLU A 87 -21.22 -8.85 -3.69
N LYS A 88 -20.74 -7.70 -3.21
CA LYS A 88 -21.25 -7.07 -1.99
C LYS A 88 -22.70 -6.62 -2.10
N GLU A 89 -23.09 -6.02 -3.23
CA GLU A 89 -24.48 -5.61 -3.46
C GLU A 89 -25.43 -6.81 -3.37
N ILE A 90 -25.05 -7.94 -3.99
CA ILE A 90 -25.84 -9.17 -3.94
C ILE A 90 -25.92 -9.74 -2.51
N GLU A 91 -24.80 -9.77 -1.78
CA GLU A 91 -24.76 -10.25 -0.40
C GLU A 91 -25.68 -9.43 0.52
N GLU A 92 -25.69 -8.09 0.36
CA GLU A 92 -26.57 -7.20 1.10
C GLU A 92 -28.06 -7.41 0.76
N GLU A 93 -28.39 -7.71 -0.50
CA GLU A 93 -29.76 -8.03 -0.90
C GLU A 93 -30.25 -9.35 -0.29
N ILE A 94 -29.40 -10.38 -0.28
CA ILE A 94 -29.71 -11.68 0.36
C ILE A 94 -29.96 -11.49 1.85
N LEU A 95 -29.06 -10.79 2.55
CA LEU A 95 -29.17 -10.54 3.99
C LEU A 95 -30.40 -9.73 4.38
N LYS A 96 -30.87 -8.82 3.53
CA LYS A 96 -32.12 -8.09 3.75
C LYS A 96 -33.32 -9.02 3.56
N GLY A 97 -33.33 -9.81 2.49
CA GLY A 97 -34.39 -10.79 2.22
C GLY A 97 -34.55 -11.87 3.31
N GLU A 98 -33.46 -12.28 3.98
CA GLU A 98 -33.53 -13.20 5.12
C GLU A 98 -34.06 -12.54 6.41
N ASN A 99 -33.79 -11.25 6.65
CA ASN A 99 -34.26 -10.55 7.85
C ASN A 99 -35.73 -10.10 7.76
N ASP A 100 -36.25 -9.88 6.56
CA ASP A 100 -37.65 -9.50 6.32
C ASP A 100 -38.60 -10.72 6.25
N GLY A 101 -38.13 -11.92 6.64
CA GLY A 101 -38.88 -13.19 6.58
C GLY A 101 -39.22 -13.83 7.93
N ASP A 102 -38.98 -13.15 9.05
CA ASP A 102 -39.31 -13.62 10.41
C ASP A 102 -40.34 -12.70 11.10
N ASP A 103 -41.52 -12.59 10.50
CA ASP A 103 -42.72 -12.10 11.18
C ASP A 103 -43.94 -12.93 10.79
N GLY A 104 -43.99 -14.16 11.34
CA GLY A 104 -45.27 -14.78 11.68
C GLY A 104 -45.40 -16.25 11.33
N GLU A 105 -45.07 -17.13 12.29
CA GLU A 105 -45.91 -18.29 12.54
C GLU A 105 -45.84 -18.75 14.01
N LEU A 106 -47.05 -18.81 14.61
CA LEU A 106 -47.52 -19.43 15.87
C LEU A 106 -47.51 -18.60 17.15
#